data_AF-A0A645H0S8-F1
#
_entry.id   AF-A0A645H0S8-F1
#
_cell.length_a   1.000
_cell.length_b   1.000
_cell.length_c   1.000
_cell.angle_alpha   90.00
_cell.angle_beta   90.00
_cell.angle_gamma   90.00
#
_symmetry.space_group_name_H-M   'P 1'
#
loop_
_entity.id
_entity.type
_entity.pdbx_description
1 polymer ?
#
loop_
_entity_poly.entity_id
_entity_poly.type
_entity_poly.pdbx_seq_one_letter_code
_entity_poly.pdbx_strand_id
1 'polypeptide(L)'
;MKEAGIGYGSINHPVDRDPVCGYNGIIGEECPNCHRHEGDGNPDFERIRRITGYLVGTIDRWNNAKRAEEKARVKHGVSANQ
;
A
#
# COMPACT_ATOMS: atom_id res chain seq x y z
N MET A 1 -11.22 20.99 -1.90
CA MET A 1 -12.46 20.20 -1.70
C MET A 1 -13.66 21.09 -1.36
N LYS A 2 -13.57 21.95 -0.34
CA LYS A 2 -14.64 22.88 0.07
C LYS A 2 -15.21 23.75 -1.07
N GLU A 3 -14.34 24.40 -1.85
CA GLU A 3 -14.76 25.28 -2.96
C GLU A 3 -15.41 24.52 -4.12
N ALA A 4 -15.11 23.22 -4.26
CA ALA A 4 -15.73 22.34 -5.25
C ALA A 4 -17.03 21.69 -4.72
N GLY A 5 -17.54 22.09 -3.54
CA GLY A 5 -18.74 21.51 -2.94
C GLY A 5 -18.59 20.06 -2.45
N ILE A 6 -17.36 19.55 -2.30
CA ILE A 6 -17.11 18.18 -1.84
C ILE A 6 -17.02 18.15 -0.31
N GLY A 7 -18.03 17.56 0.33
CA GLY A 7 -18.17 17.49 1.79
C GLY A 7 -17.32 16.42 2.49
N TYR A 8 -16.87 15.39 1.77
CA TYR A 8 -15.95 14.37 2.29
C TYR A 8 -15.03 13.86 1.19
N GLY A 9 -13.75 13.73 1.51
CA GLY A 9 -12.76 13.14 0.62
C GLY A 9 -11.50 12.78 1.37
N SER A 10 -10.72 11.87 0.79
CA SER A 10 -9.42 11.47 1.31
C SER A 10 -8.46 11.23 0.15
N ILE A 11 -7.18 11.44 0.40
CA ILE A 11 -6.10 11.11 -0.52
C ILE A 11 -5.43 9.85 -0.01
N ASN A 12 -5.31 8.84 -0.88
CA ASN A 12 -4.65 7.59 -0.54
C ASN A 12 -3.14 7.71 -0.77
N HIS A 13 -2.35 7.55 0.30
CA HIS A 13 -0.91 7.38 0.22
C HIS A 13 -0.57 5.90 0.48
N PRO A 14 0.23 5.23 -0.38
CA PRO A 14 0.70 3.89 -0.10
C PRO A 14 1.57 3.90 1.16
N VAL A 15 1.24 3.05 2.12
CA VAL A 15 2.01 2.87 3.35
C VAL A 15 2.23 1.39 3.55
N ASP A 16 3.48 1.00 3.66
CA ASP A 16 3.91 -0.34 4.00
C ASP A 16 4.76 -0.30 5.27
N ARG A 17 4.76 -1.40 6.00
CA ARG A 17 5.57 -1.56 7.21
C ARG A 17 6.38 -2.83 7.16
N ASP A 18 7.66 -2.70 7.49
CA ASP A 18 8.53 -3.84 7.72
C ASP A 18 8.44 -4.28 9.20
N PRO A 19 7.87 -5.45 9.53
CA PRO A 19 7.80 -5.94 10.91
C PRO A 19 9.14 -6.32 11.53
N VAL A 20 10.20 -6.53 10.73
CA VAL A 20 11.52 -6.95 11.20
C VAL A 20 12.33 -5.73 11.64
N CYS A 21 12.47 -4.72 10.78
CA CYS A 21 13.29 -3.55 11.08
C CYS A 21 12.49 -2.31 11.51
N GLY A 22 11.15 -2.34 11.39
CA GLY A 22 10.28 -1.22 11.77
C GLY A 22 10.18 -0.10 10.73
N TYR A 23 10.74 -0.26 9.53
CA TYR A 23 10.61 0.74 8.45
C TYR A 23 9.13 0.97 8.11
N ASN A 24 8.73 2.23 7.96
CA ASN A 24 7.40 2.63 7.52
C ASN A 24 7.53 3.56 6.32
N GLY A 25 6.94 3.18 5.19
CA GLY A 25 7.08 3.92 3.94
C GLY A 25 6.62 3.09 2.77
N ILE A 26 7.00 3.47 1.55
CA ILE A 26 6.72 2.66 0.36
C ILE A 26 7.81 1.60 0.28
N ILE A 27 7.42 0.32 0.31
CA ILE A 27 8.35 -0.80 0.15
C ILE A 27 8.11 -1.41 -1.24
N GLY A 28 9.17 -1.68 -1.99
CA GLY A 28 9.07 -2.38 -3.27
C GLY A 28 9.12 -3.90 -3.07
N GLU A 29 10.06 -4.52 -3.76
CA GLU A 29 10.49 -5.90 -3.53
C GLU A 29 11.47 -6.02 -2.35
N GLU A 30 12.20 -4.94 -2.07
CA GLU A 30 13.24 -4.88 -1.05
C GLU A 30 12.94 -3.78 -0.03
N CYS A 31 13.21 -4.03 1.25
CA CYS A 31 13.10 -3.02 2.29
C CYS A 31 14.22 -1.96 2.18
N PRO A 32 13.91 -0.65 2.07
CA PRO A 32 14.92 0.41 1.95
C PRO A 32 15.86 0.57 3.16
N ASN A 33 15.51 -0.02 4.31
CA ASN A 33 16.27 0.13 5.56
C ASN A 33 17.12 -1.09 5.89
N CYS A 34 16.57 -2.30 5.75
CA CYS A 34 17.27 -3.54 6.12
C CYS A 34 17.57 -4.47 4.93
N HIS A 35 17.19 -4.08 3.72
CA HIS A 35 17.53 -4.77 2.47
C HIS A 35 17.02 -6.21 2.34
N ARG A 36 16.09 -6.63 3.21
CA ARG A 36 15.45 -7.95 3.11
C ARG A 36 14.38 -7.98 2.04
N HIS A 37 14.04 -9.19 1.60
CA HIS A 37 12.93 -9.48 0.70
C HIS A 37 11.81 -10.24 1.42
N GLU A 38 10.63 -10.27 0.82
CA GLU A 38 9.57 -11.19 1.22
C GLU A 38 9.99 -12.63 0.83
N GLY A 39 9.74 -13.62 1.70
CA GLY A 39 10.15 -15.01 1.46
C GLY A 39 11.51 -15.43 2.04
N ASP A 40 12.29 -14.52 2.66
CA ASP A 40 13.57 -14.83 3.32
C ASP A 40 13.44 -15.60 4.66
N GLY A 41 12.33 -16.30 4.88
CA GLY A 41 12.00 -16.97 6.15
C GLY A 41 11.54 -16.04 7.29
N ASN A 42 11.44 -14.74 7.01
CA ASN A 42 10.89 -13.72 7.91
C ASN A 42 9.42 -13.39 7.55
N PRO A 43 8.66 -12.74 8.44
CA PRO A 43 7.32 -12.27 8.11
C PRO A 43 7.31 -11.31 6.91
N ASP A 44 6.27 -11.43 6.09
CA ASP A 44 6.02 -10.57 4.93
C ASP A 44 5.80 -9.10 5.33
N PHE A 45 5.86 -8.19 4.34
CA PHE A 45 5.64 -6.77 4.58
C PHE A 45 4.15 -6.49 4.84
N GLU A 46 3.88 -5.66 5.85
CA GLU A 46 2.51 -5.24 6.16
C GLU A 46 2.08 -4.14 5.18
N ARG A 47 1.33 -4.51 4.14
CA ARG A 47 0.80 -3.56 3.15
C ARG A 47 -0.50 -2.92 3.68
N ILE A 48 -0.43 -1.64 4.08
CA ILE A 48 -1.59 -0.91 4.58
C ILE A 48 -2.26 -0.17 3.42
N ARG A 49 -3.55 -0.43 3.18
CA ARG A 49 -4.30 0.15 2.06
C ARG A 49 -5.67 0.66 2.49
N ARG A 50 -6.07 1.80 1.95
CA ARG A 50 -7.46 2.28 1.98
C ARG A 50 -8.17 1.76 0.72
N ILE A 51 -9.12 0.85 0.89
CA ILE A 51 -9.87 0.26 -0.22
C ILE A 51 -11.33 0.75 -0.19
N THR A 52 -12.04 0.53 0.92
CA THR A 52 -13.46 0.92 1.05
C THR A 52 -13.68 2.12 1.98
N GLY A 53 -12.74 3.06 2.00
CA GLY A 53 -12.87 4.31 2.78
C GLY A 53 -12.17 4.32 4.14
N TYR A 54 -11.60 3.22 4.62
CA TYR A 54 -10.77 3.16 5.83
C TYR A 54 -9.49 2.35 5.62
N LEU A 55 -8.46 2.63 6.42
CA LEU A 55 -7.23 1.86 6.46
C LEU A 55 -7.45 0.58 7.25
N VAL A 56 -6.93 -0.53 6.74
CA VAL A 56 -6.87 -1.81 7.44
C VAL A 56 -5.41 -2.21 7.48
N GLY A 57 -4.97 -2.81 8.59
CA GLY A 57 -3.58 -3.21 8.84
C GLY A 57 -2.96 -3.96 7.66
N THR A 58 -3.15 -5.28 7.58
CA THR A 58 -2.67 -6.05 6.43
C THR A 58 -3.77 -6.28 5.39
N ILE A 59 -3.36 -6.52 4.15
CA ILE A 59 -4.29 -6.83 3.05
C ILE A 59 -5.07 -8.13 3.27
N ASP A 60 -4.59 -9.03 4.14
CA ASP A 60 -5.22 -10.34 4.41
C ASP A 60 -6.61 -10.24 5.03
N ARG A 61 -6.92 -9.10 5.64
CA ARG A 61 -8.24 -8.83 6.21
C ARG A 61 -9.30 -8.50 5.16
N TRP A 62 -8.89 -8.30 3.90
CA TRP A 62 -9.80 -8.07 2.78
C TRP A 62 -10.20 -9.38 2.09
N ASN A 63 -11.43 -9.42 1.57
CA ASN A 63 -11.90 -10.55 0.78
C ASN A 63 -11.16 -10.65 -0.58
N ASN A 64 -11.32 -11.79 -1.26
CA ASN A 64 -10.63 -12.05 -2.54
C ASN A 64 -10.89 -10.97 -3.60
N ALA A 65 -12.11 -10.45 -3.68
CA ALA A 65 -12.46 -9.41 -4.65
C ALA A 65 -11.69 -8.10 -4.40
N LYS A 66 -11.57 -7.67 -3.13
CA LYS A 66 -10.83 -6.45 -2.77
C LYS A 66 -9.32 -6.62 -2.90
N ARG A 67 -8.80 -7.81 -2.64
CA ARG A 67 -7.39 -8.14 -2.93
C ARG A 67 -7.10 -8.06 -4.44
N ALA A 68 -8.00 -8.58 -5.28
CA ALA A 68 -7.87 -8.49 -6.73
C ALA A 68 -7.96 -7.04 -7.24
N GLU A 69 -8.88 -6.24 -6.70
CA GLU A 69 -9.01 -4.81 -7.02
C GLU A 69 -7.73 -4.04 -6.72
N GLU A 70 -7.10 -4.29 -5.56
CA GLU A 70 -5.85 -3.63 -5.17
C GLU A 70 -4.70 -3.99 -6.12
N LYS A 71 -4.56 -5.28 -6.46
CA LYS A 71 -3.55 -5.76 -7.42
C LYS A 71 -3.73 -5.19 -8.83
N ALA A 72 -4.96 -4.85 -9.21
CA ALA A 72 -5.27 -4.28 -10.52
C ALA A 72 -5.00 -2.76 -10.59
N ARG A 73 -4.59 -2.11 -9.50
CA ARG A 73 -4.29 -0.67 -9.50
C ARG A 73 -3.08 -0.39 -10.39
N VAL A 74 -3.22 0.59 -11.28
CA VAL A 74 -2.16 1.06 -12.16
C VAL A 74 -1.81 2.51 -11.85
N LYS A 75 -0.57 2.91 -12.14
CA LYS A 75 -0.14 4.30 -12.07
C LYS A 75 -0.59 5.02 -13.34
N HIS A 76 -1.53 5.94 -13.22
CA HIS A 76 -1.96 6.80 -14.33
C HIS A 76 -1.05 8.03 -14.42
N GLY A 77 -0.55 8.36 -15.62
CA GLY A 77 0.09 9.66 -15.89
C GLY A 77 1.54 9.82 -15.42
N VAL A 78 2.26 8.74 -15.13
CA VAL A 78 3.73 8.77 -15.04
C VAL A 78 4.25 8.02 -16.27
N SER A 79 4.72 8.74 -17.27
CA SER A 79 5.52 8.15 -18.35
C SER A 79 6.76 7.56 -17.69
N ALA A 80 6.76 6.24 -17.50
CA ALA A 80 7.97 5.49 -17.18
C ALA A 80 8.86 5.61 -18.42
N ASN A 81 9.90 6.46 -18.34
CA ASN A 81 10.99 6.34 -19.28
C ASN A 81 11.56 4.93 -19.09
N GLN A 82 11.50 4.16 -20.17
CA GLN A 82 12.09 2.83 -20.33
C GLN A 82 13.60 2.88 -20.08
#